data_AF-A0A099PAX0-F1
#
_entry.id   AF-A0A099PAX0-F1
#
_cell.length_a   1.000
_cell.length_b   1.000
_cell.length_c   1.000
_cell.angle_alpha   90.00
_cell.angle_beta   90.00
_cell.angle_gamma   90.00
#
_symmetry.space_group_name_H-M   'P 1'
#
loop_
_entity.id
_entity.type
_entity.pdbx_description
1 polymer ?
#
loop_
_entity_poly.entity_id
_entity_poly.type
_entity_poly.pdbx_seq_one_letter_code
_entity_poly.pdbx_strand_id
1 'polypeptide(L)'
;MNAEMSLKAAIETGEVLKVRYHGGSQPGTLREIAPISVNDGKVRARCYSSDAVKTFAISKVEIVGFAKKGDEWQKGKEQKSEYVSLSYFFEEKANLFDELGWHVESELSGDHEFLSLHACFKNGNPKKGAEVELSYEKYAYEMVVDCTGQLKPDTFLSSFS
;
A
#
# COMPACT_ATOMS: atom_id res chain seq x y z
N MET A 1 14.90 -17.29 26.08
CA MET A 1 14.65 -15.87 25.75
C MET A 1 13.33 -15.45 26.37
N ASN A 2 13.26 -14.27 26.98
CA ASN A 2 12.02 -13.77 27.57
C ASN A 2 11.08 -13.32 26.43
N ALA A 3 9.94 -13.99 26.27
CA ALA A 3 8.97 -13.70 25.21
C ALA A 3 8.55 -12.22 25.21
N GLU A 4 8.42 -11.61 26.39
CA GLU A 4 8.06 -10.20 26.52
C GLU A 4 9.12 -9.26 25.91
N MET A 5 10.41 -9.56 26.10
CA MET A 5 11.51 -8.75 25.58
C MET A 5 11.55 -8.81 24.06
N SER A 6 11.36 -10.00 23.48
CA SER A 6 11.28 -10.17 22.03
C SER A 6 10.04 -9.49 21.42
N LEU A 7 8.90 -9.50 22.12
CA LEU A 7 7.71 -8.77 21.69
C LEU A 7 7.94 -7.26 21.70
N LYS A 8 8.61 -6.72 22.73
CA LYS A 8 8.97 -5.30 22.81
C LYS A 8 9.92 -4.88 21.70
N ALA A 9 10.97 -5.67 21.45
CA ALA A 9 11.89 -5.43 20.33
C ALA A 9 11.15 -5.43 18.98
N ALA A 10 10.25 -6.37 18.76
CA ALA A 10 9.46 -6.44 17.53
C ALA A 10 8.49 -5.25 17.35
N ILE A 11 8.02 -4.63 18.45
CA ILE A 11 7.24 -3.37 18.37
C ILE A 11 8.13 -2.23 17.85
N GLU A 12 9.36 -2.13 18.34
CA GLU A 12 10.29 -1.07 17.95
C GLU A 12 10.75 -1.22 16.49
N THR A 13 10.99 -2.46 16.04
CA THR A 13 11.49 -2.75 14.68
C THR A 13 10.37 -2.93 13.66
N GLY A 14 9.12 -3.09 14.08
CA GLY A 14 7.99 -3.44 13.21
C GLY A 14 8.06 -4.88 12.67
N GLU A 15 8.87 -5.75 13.29
CA GLU A 15 9.02 -7.13 12.84
C GLU A 15 7.78 -7.98 13.11
N VAL A 16 7.48 -8.87 12.16
CA VAL A 16 6.42 -9.87 12.32
C VAL A 16 7.01 -11.09 13.00
N LEU A 17 6.40 -11.52 14.10
CA LEU A 17 6.81 -12.69 14.85
C LEU A 17 5.99 -13.91 14.45
N LYS A 18 6.67 -15.04 14.29
CA LYS A 18 6.02 -16.35 14.22
C LYS A 18 5.92 -16.91 15.62
N VAL A 19 4.69 -17.10 16.10
CA VAL A 19 4.41 -17.57 17.46
C VAL A 19 3.58 -18.85 17.43
N ARG A 20 3.84 -19.75 18.37
CA ARG A 20 2.91 -20.80 18.75
C ARG A 20 2.09 -20.31 19.93
N TYR A 21 0.77 -20.24 19.77
CA TYR A 21 -0.12 -19.77 20.83
C TYR A 21 -0.86 -20.92 21.49
N HIS A 22 -0.67 -21.10 22.79
CA HIS A 22 -1.22 -22.21 23.58
C HIS A 22 -2.57 -21.89 24.25
N GLY A 23 -3.27 -20.85 23.79
CA GLY A 23 -4.56 -20.43 24.34
C GLY A 23 -5.69 -20.37 23.32
N GLY A 24 -6.92 -20.23 23.82
CA GLY A 24 -8.12 -20.09 22.98
C GLY A 24 -8.65 -21.41 22.41
N SER A 25 -9.47 -21.34 21.37
CA SER A 25 -10.12 -22.50 20.72
C SER A 25 -9.18 -23.32 19.83
N GLN A 26 -7.99 -22.78 19.52
CA GLN A 26 -6.99 -23.41 18.66
C GLN A 26 -5.60 -23.33 19.33
N PRO A 27 -5.38 -24.08 20.42
CA PRO A 27 -4.10 -24.11 21.12
C PRO A 27 -3.04 -24.84 20.30
N GLY A 28 -1.79 -24.37 20.37
CA GLY A 28 -0.65 -24.94 19.66
C GLY A 28 -0.54 -24.53 18.18
N THR A 29 -1.51 -23.78 17.66
CA THR A 29 -1.47 -23.29 16.28
C THR A 29 -0.40 -22.21 16.11
N LEU A 30 0.33 -22.31 15.00
CA LEU A 30 1.28 -21.29 14.56
C LEU A 30 0.53 -20.08 14.02
N ARG A 31 0.97 -18.89 14.42
CA ARG A 31 0.39 -17.60 14.03
C ARG A 31 1.51 -16.65 13.67
N GLU A 32 1.27 -15.84 12.66
CA GLU A 32 2.09 -14.68 12.37
C GLU A 32 1.41 -13.46 12.98
N ILE A 33 2.14 -12.75 13.84
CA ILE A 33 1.61 -11.59 14.55
C ILE A 33 2.58 -10.41 14.41
N ALA A 34 2.05 -9.23 14.14
CA ALA A 34 2.76 -7.95 14.30
C ALA A 34 2.35 -7.34 15.64
N PRO A 35 3.21 -7.36 16.67
CA PRO A 35 2.93 -6.76 17.97
C PRO A 35 2.69 -5.25 17.84
N ILE A 36 1.70 -4.72 18.58
CA ILE A 36 1.33 -3.29 18.59
C ILE A 36 1.66 -2.69 19.96
N SER A 37 1.31 -3.39 21.04
CA SER A 37 1.61 -2.95 22.41
C SER A 37 1.66 -4.13 23.38
N VAL A 38 2.45 -3.99 24.44
CA VAL A 38 2.56 -4.95 25.54
C VAL A 38 2.18 -4.26 26.84
N ASN A 39 1.10 -4.71 27.48
CA ASN A 39 0.62 -4.20 28.77
C ASN A 39 0.07 -5.37 29.60
N ASP A 40 0.26 -5.35 30.93
CA ASP A 40 -0.34 -6.30 31.89
C ASP A 40 -0.18 -7.79 31.53
N GLY A 41 1.02 -8.19 31.08
CA GLY A 41 1.30 -9.57 30.69
C GLY A 41 0.54 -10.03 29.42
N LYS A 42 0.01 -9.09 28.65
CA LYS A 42 -0.69 -9.32 27.39
C LYS A 42 -0.03 -8.53 26.27
N VAL A 43 -0.13 -9.06 25.05
CA VAL A 43 0.28 -8.36 23.84
C VAL A 43 -0.94 -8.16 22.95
N ARG A 44 -1.18 -6.91 22.55
CA ARG A 44 -2.11 -6.58 21.47
C ARG A 44 -1.33 -6.63 20.16
N ALA A 45 -1.81 -7.40 19.19
CA ALA A 45 -1.10 -7.63 17.93
C ALA A 45 -2.08 -7.81 16.77
N ARG A 46 -1.67 -7.40 15.56
CA ARG A 46 -2.36 -7.79 14.31
C ARG A 46 -1.99 -9.24 14.01
N CYS A 47 -2.98 -10.11 13.89
CA CYS A 47 -2.79 -11.51 13.55
C CYS A 47 -3.13 -11.73 12.08
N TYR A 48 -2.12 -12.05 11.27
CA TYR A 48 -2.27 -12.22 9.82
C TYR A 48 -3.10 -13.46 9.46
N SER A 49 -3.05 -14.52 10.28
CA SER A 49 -3.85 -15.74 10.05
C SER A 49 -5.36 -15.51 10.15
N SER A 50 -5.82 -14.40 10.74
CA SER A 50 -7.25 -14.07 10.85
C SER A 50 -7.58 -12.65 10.41
N ASP A 51 -6.61 -11.96 9.81
CA ASP A 51 -6.65 -10.54 9.45
C ASP A 51 -7.35 -9.63 10.47
N ALA A 52 -6.98 -9.76 11.75
CA ALA A 52 -7.64 -9.06 12.85
C ALA A 52 -6.67 -8.68 13.96
N VAL A 53 -6.95 -7.58 14.67
CA VAL A 53 -6.23 -7.20 15.88
C VAL A 53 -6.76 -8.01 17.06
N LYS A 54 -5.88 -8.75 17.73
CA LYS A 54 -6.21 -9.65 18.84
C LYS A 54 -5.29 -9.39 20.04
N THR A 55 -5.74 -9.81 21.20
CA THR A 55 -4.95 -9.77 22.44
C THR A 55 -4.56 -11.18 22.84
N PHE A 56 -3.27 -11.40 23.07
CA PHE A 56 -2.70 -12.68 23.46
C PHE A 56 -2.10 -12.57 24.86
N ALA A 57 -2.32 -13.58 25.71
CA ALA A 57 -1.62 -13.68 26.98
C ALA A 57 -0.16 -14.09 26.73
N ILE A 58 0.82 -13.30 27.18
CA ILE A 58 2.24 -13.55 26.93
C ILE A 58 2.68 -14.87 27.55
N SER A 59 2.11 -15.24 28.69
CA SER A 59 2.34 -16.55 29.33
C SER A 59 1.94 -17.76 28.47
N LYS A 60 1.18 -17.56 27.40
CA LYS A 60 0.74 -18.60 26.46
C LYS A 60 1.38 -18.45 25.07
N VAL A 61 2.31 -17.51 24.92
CA VAL A 61 3.03 -17.24 23.66
C VAL A 61 4.40 -17.90 23.71
N GLU A 62 4.65 -18.79 22.76
CA GLU A 62 5.97 -19.33 22.47
C GLU A 62 6.45 -18.72 21.15
N ILE A 63 7.57 -18.00 21.17
CA ILE A 63 8.15 -17.41 19.95
C ILE A 63 8.96 -18.50 19.25
N VAL A 64 8.53 -18.88 18.05
CA VAL A 64 9.16 -19.96 17.27
C VAL A 64 10.07 -19.42 16.16
N GLY A 65 10.07 -18.11 15.93
CA GLY A 65 10.95 -17.43 14.98
C GLY A 65 10.39 -16.08 14.53
N PHE A 66 11.05 -15.51 13.54
CA PHE A 66 10.60 -14.29 12.87
C PHE A 66 9.92 -14.68 11.57
N ALA A 67 8.73 -14.15 11.33
CA ALA A 67 8.18 -14.13 9.99
C ALA A 67 8.90 -13.02 9.20
N LYS A 68 8.92 -13.12 7.86
CA LYS A 68 9.56 -12.10 7.02
C LYS A 68 9.14 -10.70 7.47
N LYS A 69 10.11 -9.80 7.57
CA LYS A 69 9.88 -8.36 7.73
C LYS A 69 8.82 -7.96 6.70
N GLY A 70 7.70 -7.40 7.13
CA GLY A 70 6.84 -6.69 6.18
C GLY A 70 7.73 -5.64 5.55
N ASP A 71 7.80 -5.60 4.21
CA ASP A 71 8.80 -4.78 3.50
C ASP A 71 8.83 -3.38 4.12
N GLU A 72 9.96 -3.08 4.77
CA GLU A 72 10.19 -1.77 5.34
C GLU A 72 10.13 -0.80 4.17
N TRP A 73 9.32 0.25 4.27
CA TRP A 73 9.36 1.30 3.28
C TRP A 73 10.76 1.93 3.31
N GLN A 74 11.62 1.50 2.38
CA GLN A 74 13.00 1.98 2.30
C GLN A 74 13.02 3.26 1.47
N LYS A 75 13.06 4.40 2.17
CA LYS A 75 13.32 5.70 1.56
C LYS A 75 14.62 5.61 0.73
N GLY A 76 14.50 5.65 -0.59
CA GLY A 76 15.65 5.61 -1.51
C GLY A 76 15.97 4.26 -2.15
N LYS A 77 15.17 3.20 -1.94
CA LYS A 77 15.09 2.17 -2.98
C LYS A 77 14.30 2.77 -4.12
N GLU A 78 14.98 3.20 -5.17
CA GLU A 78 14.36 3.32 -6.48
C GLU A 78 13.75 1.96 -6.78
N GLN A 79 12.45 1.82 -6.52
CA GLN A 79 11.69 0.74 -7.08
C GLN A 79 11.68 1.02 -8.56
N LYS A 80 12.62 0.37 -9.26
CA LYS A 80 12.76 0.50 -10.70
C LYS A 80 11.41 0.13 -11.28
N SER A 81 10.68 1.13 -11.77
CA SER A 81 9.40 0.88 -12.39
C SER A 81 9.63 -0.13 -13.50
N GLU A 82 8.96 -1.28 -13.43
CA GLU A 82 8.91 -2.23 -14.53
C GLU A 82 8.10 -1.66 -15.71
N TYR A 83 7.31 -0.62 -15.44
CA TYR A 83 6.38 -0.02 -16.39
C TYR A 83 6.94 1.28 -16.97
N VAL A 84 6.89 1.37 -18.29
CA VAL A 84 7.38 2.51 -19.08
C VAL A 84 6.34 3.65 -19.13
N SER A 85 5.04 3.33 -19.06
CA SER A 85 3.91 4.27 -19.04
C SER A 85 2.72 3.67 -18.27
N LEU A 86 1.75 4.52 -17.89
CA LEU A 86 0.50 4.05 -17.28
C LEU A 86 -0.30 3.20 -18.26
N SER A 87 -0.32 3.58 -19.54
CA SER A 87 -1.02 2.80 -20.58
C SER A 87 -0.51 1.36 -20.64
N TYR A 88 0.82 1.16 -20.62
CA TYR A 88 1.40 -0.18 -20.69
C TYR A 88 1.07 -1.04 -19.46
N PHE A 89 1.14 -0.47 -18.26
CA PHE A 89 0.76 -1.16 -17.03
C PHE A 89 -0.69 -1.65 -17.09
N PHE A 90 -1.61 -0.80 -17.54
CA PHE A 90 -3.03 -1.13 -17.54
C PHE A 90 -3.44 -2.04 -18.70
N GLU A 91 -2.81 -1.97 -19.87
CA GLU A 91 -3.01 -2.96 -20.94
C GLU A 91 -2.64 -4.37 -20.45
N GLU A 92 -1.52 -4.49 -19.72
CA GLU A 92 -1.11 -5.78 -19.17
C GLU A 92 -2.08 -6.31 -18.10
N LYS A 93 -2.68 -5.40 -17.31
CA LYS A 93 -3.59 -5.74 -16.21
C LYS A 93 -5.07 -5.67 -16.57
N ALA A 94 -5.44 -5.29 -17.80
CA ALA A 94 -6.83 -5.05 -18.21
C ALA A 94 -7.71 -6.29 -17.96
N ASN A 95 -7.23 -7.47 -18.35
CA ASN A 95 -7.94 -8.73 -18.14
C ASN A 95 -8.16 -9.04 -16.65
N LEU A 96 -7.15 -8.77 -15.82
CA LEU A 96 -7.27 -8.98 -14.38
C LEU A 96 -8.31 -8.04 -13.76
N PHE A 97 -8.33 -6.78 -14.18
CA PHE A 97 -9.32 -5.82 -13.70
C PHE A 97 -10.74 -6.21 -14.15
N ASP A 98 -10.90 -6.63 -15.40
CA ASP A 98 -12.18 -7.13 -15.92
C ASP A 98 -12.66 -8.38 -15.16
N GLU A 99 -11.78 -9.36 -14.92
CA GLU A 99 -12.09 -10.56 -14.12
C GLU A 99 -12.52 -10.23 -12.68
N LEU A 100 -11.96 -9.17 -12.11
CA LEU A 100 -12.30 -8.66 -10.80
C LEU A 100 -13.57 -7.78 -10.80
N GLY A 101 -14.19 -7.58 -11.97
CA GLY A 101 -15.43 -6.81 -12.14
C GLY A 101 -15.24 -5.30 -12.19
N TRP A 102 -14.03 -4.85 -12.49
CA TRP A 102 -13.70 -3.43 -12.63
C TRP A 102 -13.81 -2.99 -14.08
N HIS A 103 -14.38 -1.82 -14.29
CA HIS A 103 -14.31 -1.13 -15.56
C HIS A 103 -13.14 -0.15 -15.56
N VAL A 104 -12.33 -0.18 -16.62
CA VAL A 104 -11.16 0.68 -16.78
C VAL A 104 -11.44 1.69 -17.88
N GLU A 105 -11.25 2.98 -17.59
CA GLU A 105 -11.25 4.04 -18.59
C GLU A 105 -9.85 4.66 -18.64
N SER A 106 -9.30 4.81 -19.84
CA SER A 106 -7.99 5.44 -20.07
C SER A 106 -8.10 6.52 -21.13
N GLU A 107 -7.36 7.61 -20.92
CA GLU A 107 -7.23 8.70 -21.87
C GLU A 107 -5.74 9.04 -22.04
N LEU A 108 -5.30 9.11 -23.30
CA LEU A 108 -3.96 9.51 -23.67
C LEU A 108 -4.04 10.75 -24.56
N SER A 109 -3.57 11.89 -24.05
CA SER A 109 -3.58 13.16 -24.76
C SER A 109 -2.21 13.83 -24.68
N GLY A 110 -1.38 13.62 -25.70
CA GLY A 110 -0.02 14.18 -25.75
C GLY A 110 0.86 13.66 -24.61
N ASP A 111 1.30 14.55 -23.72
CA ASP A 111 2.12 14.26 -22.53
C ASP A 111 1.29 13.98 -21.27
N HIS A 112 -0.05 13.92 -21.40
CA HIS A 112 -1.00 13.62 -20.32
C HIS A 112 -1.51 12.18 -20.47
N GLU A 113 -1.32 11.39 -19.41
CA GLU A 113 -1.89 10.06 -19.25
C GLU A 113 -2.90 10.10 -18.10
N PHE A 114 -4.16 9.83 -18.39
CA PHE A 114 -5.21 9.70 -17.38
C PHE A 114 -5.77 8.29 -17.39
N LEU A 115 -6.08 7.80 -16.20
CA LEU A 115 -6.70 6.52 -16.03
C LEU A 115 -7.61 6.48 -14.80
N SER A 116 -8.72 5.77 -14.94
CA SER A 116 -9.67 5.56 -13.85
C SER A 116 -10.20 4.13 -13.79
N LEU A 117 -10.45 3.66 -12.56
CA LEU A 117 -11.10 2.40 -12.25
C LEU A 117 -12.48 2.66 -11.66
N HIS A 118 -13.49 2.06 -12.26
CA HIS A 118 -14.88 2.21 -11.87
C HIS A 118 -15.44 0.88 -11.39
N ALA A 119 -16.11 0.90 -10.24
CA ALA A 119 -16.92 -0.23 -9.83
C ALA A 119 -18.15 -0.33 -10.75
N CYS A 120 -18.57 -1.56 -11.07
CA CYS A 120 -19.79 -1.80 -11.82
C CYS A 120 -21.01 -1.92 -10.89
N PHE A 121 -22.18 -1.51 -11.39
CA PHE A 121 -23.46 -1.85 -10.77
C PHE A 121 -23.76 -3.35 -10.95
N LYS A 122 -24.77 -3.86 -10.24
CA LYS A 122 -25.22 -5.27 -10.38
C LYS A 122 -25.67 -5.65 -11.80
N ASN A 123 -25.98 -4.67 -12.64
CA ASN A 123 -26.35 -4.86 -14.04
C ASN A 123 -25.14 -4.86 -15.00
N GLY A 124 -23.92 -4.75 -14.48
CA GLY A 124 -22.69 -4.73 -15.26
C GLY A 124 -22.29 -3.35 -15.82
N ASN A 125 -23.14 -2.34 -15.70
CA ASN A 125 -22.78 -1.00 -16.17
C ASN A 125 -21.80 -0.33 -15.20
N PRO A 126 -20.78 0.40 -15.71
CA PRO A 126 -19.88 1.16 -14.87
C PRO A 126 -20.62 2.27 -14.12
N LYS A 127 -20.23 2.51 -12.87
CA LYS A 127 -20.62 3.74 -12.17
C LYS A 127 -19.93 4.93 -12.82
N LYS A 128 -20.56 6.10 -12.71
CA LYS A 128 -19.99 7.36 -13.23
C LYS A 128 -18.80 7.88 -12.41
N GLY A 129 -18.76 7.56 -11.12
CA GLY A 129 -17.67 7.96 -10.24
C GLY A 129 -16.61 6.87 -10.20
N ALA A 130 -15.38 7.25 -10.49
CA ALA A 130 -14.24 6.37 -10.30
C ALA A 130 -14.02 6.11 -8.81
N GLU A 131 -13.65 4.88 -8.47
CA GLU A 131 -13.19 4.54 -7.12
C GLU A 131 -11.70 4.88 -6.96
N VAL A 132 -10.95 4.85 -8.07
CA VAL A 132 -9.54 5.22 -8.14
C VAL A 132 -9.27 5.95 -9.45
N GLU A 133 -8.55 7.05 -9.39
CA GLU A 133 -8.08 7.81 -10.54
C GLU A 133 -6.58 8.04 -10.41
N LEU A 134 -5.89 8.01 -11.55
CA LEU A 134 -4.47 8.27 -11.67
C LEU A 134 -4.25 9.17 -12.88
N SER A 135 -3.53 10.27 -12.67
CA SER A 135 -3.15 11.18 -13.73
C SER A 135 -1.65 11.40 -13.67
N TYR A 136 -1.01 11.38 -14.83
CA TYR A 136 0.39 11.68 -15.01
C TYR A 136 0.56 12.72 -16.11
N GLU A 137 1.19 13.83 -15.75
CA GLU A 137 1.61 14.86 -16.69
C GLU A 137 3.12 14.96 -16.66
N LYS A 138 3.76 14.73 -17.81
CA LYS A 138 5.22 14.84 -17.91
C LYS A 138 5.71 16.28 -17.74
N TYR A 139 4.93 17.23 -18.23
CA TYR A 139 5.21 18.67 -18.13
C TYR A 139 3.95 19.40 -17.68
N ALA A 140 4.06 20.13 -16.58
CA ALA A 140 3.07 21.13 -16.20
C ALA A 140 3.58 22.49 -16.68
N TYR A 141 2.76 23.22 -17.44
CA TYR A 141 3.05 24.58 -17.87
C TYR A 141 2.23 25.54 -17.03
N GLU A 142 2.88 26.44 -16.30
CA GLU A 142 2.18 27.61 -15.78
C GLU A 142 2.06 28.64 -16.91
N MET A 143 0.89 29.25 -17.06
CA MET A 143 0.69 30.33 -18.03
C MET A 143 0.74 31.65 -17.27
N VAL A 144 1.69 32.51 -17.63
CA VAL A 144 1.80 33.86 -17.09
C VAL A 144 1.26 34.86 -18.09
N VAL A 145 0.56 35.87 -17.58
CA VAL A 145 0.14 37.02 -18.37
C VAL A 145 1.25 38.06 -18.26
N ASP A 146 1.85 38.42 -19.39
CA ASP A 146 2.87 39.46 -19.41
C ASP A 146 2.26 40.87 -19.22
N CYS A 147 3.11 41.88 -19.08
CA CYS A 147 2.66 43.27 -18.93
C CYS A 147 1.92 43.84 -20.16
N THR A 148 1.88 43.10 -21.27
CA THR A 148 1.11 43.44 -22.48
C THR A 148 -0.25 42.73 -22.54
N GLY A 149 -0.57 41.89 -21.55
CA GLY A 149 -1.79 41.10 -21.50
C GLY A 149 -1.74 39.83 -22.35
N GLN A 150 -0.56 39.45 -22.87
CA GLN A 150 -0.40 38.22 -23.66
C GLN A 150 -0.10 37.03 -22.74
N LEU A 151 -0.80 35.92 -22.97
CA LEU A 151 -0.55 34.64 -22.33
C LEU A 151 0.75 34.03 -22.87
N LYS A 152 1.69 33.71 -21.98
CA LYS A 152 2.95 33.04 -22.32
C LYS A 152 3.21 31.89 -21.33
N PRO A 153 3.79 30.76 -21.78
CA PRO A 153 4.22 29.70 -20.88
C PRO A 153 5.38 30.20 -20.00
N ASP A 154 5.27 29.97 -18.70
CA ASP A 154 6.28 30.33 -17.71
C ASP A 154 7.48 29.39 -17.87
N THR A 155 8.54 29.93 -18.44
CA THR A 155 9.81 29.21 -18.61
C THR A 155 10.67 29.50 -17.39
N PHE A 156 10.35 28.86 -16.26
CA PHE A 156 11.31 28.79 -15.15
C PHE A 156 12.53 27.99 -15.62
N LEU A 157 13.56 28.70 -16.07
CA LEU A 157 14.91 28.14 -16.18
C LEU A 157 15.33 27.75 -14.77
N SER A 158 15.21 26.45 -14.45
CA SER A 158 15.72 25.85 -13.24
C SER A 158 17.24 25.98 -13.22
N SER A 159 17.73 27.15 -12.79
CA SER A 159 19.10 27.37 -12.36
C SER A 159 19.11 27.11 -10.86
N PHE A 160 19.19 25.82 -10.50
CA PHE A 160 19.66 25.44 -9.17
C PHE A 160 21.19 25.50 -9.20
N SER A 161 21.72 26.44 -8.42
CA SER A 161 23.11 26.59 -8.00
C SER A 161 23.64 25.37 -7.25
#